data_AF-A0A925KYP0-F1
#
_entry.id   AF-A0A925KYP0-F1
#
_cell.length_a   1.000
_cell.length_b   1.000
_cell.length_c   1.000
_cell.angle_alpha   90.00
_cell.angle_beta   90.00
_cell.angle_gamma   90.00
#
_symmetry.space_group_name_H-M   'P 1'
#
loop_
_entity.id
_entity.type
_entity.pdbx_description
1 polymer ?
#
loop_
_entity_poly.entity_id
_entity_poly.type
_entity_poly.pdbx_seq_one_letter_code
_entity_poly.pdbx_strand_id
1 'polypeptide(L)' 'MTRRLISSGSPFEEVAGYSRAVVQDPWVFVSGTSGFKDGQ' A
#
# COMPACT_ATOMS: atom_id res chain seq x y z
N MET A 1 -8.42 -16.95 8.18
CA MET A 1 -7.38 -16.04 7.66
C MET A 1 -7.96 -14.64 7.62
N THR A 2 -7.38 -13.67 8.33
CA THR A 2 -7.90 -12.30 8.41
C THR A 2 -7.12 -11.42 7.44
N ARG A 3 -7.80 -10.80 6.48
CA ARG A 3 -7.20 -9.81 5.58
C ARG A 3 -6.59 -8.67 6.40
N ARG A 4 -5.29 -8.40 6.24
CA ARG A 4 -4.61 -7.26 6.86
C ARG A 4 -4.18 -6.26 5.79
N LEU A 5 -4.61 -5.01 5.96
CA LEU A 5 -4.19 -3.88 5.12
C LEU A 5 -2.99 -3.19 5.78
N ILE A 6 -2.01 -2.80 4.98
CA ILE A 6 -0.82 -2.05 5.41
C ILE A 6 -0.76 -0.77 4.59
N SER A 7 -0.75 0.37 5.29
CA SER A 7 -0.64 1.71 4.69
C SER A 7 0.75 2.28 4.94
N SER A 8 1.27 3.06 3.98
CA SER A 8 2.53 3.82 4.15
C SER A 8 2.32 5.24 4.66
N GLY A 9 1.09 5.75 4.56
CA GLY A 9 0.77 7.15 4.90
C GLY A 9 0.98 8.12 3.73
N SER A 10 1.31 7.63 2.52
CA SER A 10 1.37 8.47 1.33
C SER A 10 -0.01 9.08 1.00
N PRO A 11 -0.09 10.36 0.61
CA PRO A 11 -1.36 10.98 0.21
C PRO A 11 -2.00 10.28 -1.01
N PHE A 12 -1.19 9.61 -1.85
CA PHE A 12 -1.73 8.85 -2.98
C PHE A 12 -2.60 7.67 -2.54
N GLU A 13 -2.36 7.07 -1.37
CA GLU A 13 -3.18 5.97 -0.86
C GLU A 13 -4.61 6.42 -0.58
N GLU A 14 -4.76 7.65 -0.06
CA GLU A 14 -6.07 8.27 0.17
C GLU A 14 -6.73 8.68 -1.15
N VAL A 15 -5.99 9.37 -2.03
CA VAL A 15 -6.51 9.89 -3.30
C VAL A 15 -6.95 8.77 -4.25
N ALA A 16 -6.16 7.70 -4.37
CA ALA A 16 -6.44 6.61 -5.30
C ALA A 16 -7.11 5.39 -4.64
N GLY A 17 -7.24 5.37 -3.32
CA GLY A 17 -7.96 4.33 -2.57
C GLY A 17 -7.28 2.96 -2.62
N TYR A 18 -6.00 2.87 -2.21
CA TYR A 18 -5.25 1.61 -2.23
C TYR A 18 -4.38 1.41 -0.97
N SER A 19 -3.98 0.16 -0.68
CA SER A 19 -3.05 -0.17 0.41
C SER A 19 -1.64 -0.43 -0.12
N ARG A 20 -0.59 -0.06 0.64
CA ARG A 20 0.79 -0.37 0.26
C ARG A 20 1.03 -1.87 0.13
N ALA A 21 0.50 -2.64 1.07
CA ALA A 21 0.47 -4.08 0.97
C ALA A 21 -0.82 -4.65 1.55
N VAL A 22 -1.22 -5.81 1.03
CA VAL A 22 -2.33 -6.61 1.55
C VAL A 22 -1.82 -8.01 1.87
N VAL A 23 -1.96 -8.42 3.14
CA VAL A 23 -1.71 -9.79 3.56
C VAL A 23 -3.01 -10.58 3.43
N GLN A 24 -2.95 -11.64 2.65
CA GLN A 24 -4.00 -12.64 2.53
C GLN A 24 -3.34 -14.00 2.33
N ASP A 25 -3.26 -14.77 3.42
CA ASP A 25 -2.48 -15.99 3.48
C ASP A 25 -2.81 -16.95 2.31
N PRO A 26 -1.78 -17.57 1.69
CA PRO A 26 -0.35 -17.52 2.03
C PRO A 26 0.41 -16.34 1.38
N TRP A 27 -0.30 -15.35 0.85
CA TRP A 27 0.27 -14.31 -0.01
C TRP A 27 0.38 -12.95 0.67
N VAL A 28 1.35 -12.19 0.17
CA VAL A 28 1.43 -10.74 0.39
C VAL A 28 1.46 -10.09 -0.98
N PHE A 29 0.45 -9.27 -1.26
CA PHE A 29 0.38 -8.47 -2.47
C PHE A 29 0.98 -7.10 -2.17
N VAL A 30 1.98 -6.69 -2.96
CA VAL A 30 2.69 -5.42 -2.79
C VAL A 30 2.36 -4.51 -3.96
N SER A 31 1.99 -3.27 -3.67
CA SER A 31 1.71 -2.27 -4.69
C SER A 31 2.98 -1.84 -5.43
N GLY A 32 2.83 -1.39 -6.68
CA GLY A 32 3.93 -0.82 -7.45
C GLY A 32 4.65 0.28 -6.65
N THR A 33 5.98 0.28 -6.71
CA THR A 33 6.83 1.18 -5.91
C THR A 33 7.74 1.97 -6.85
N SER A 34 7.61 3.28 -6.83
CA SER A 34 8.50 4.25 -7.49
C SER A 34 9.24 5.06 -6.43
N GLY A 35 10.34 5.71 -6.82
CA GLY A 35 10.98 6.72 -5.98
C GLY A 35 10.06 7.93 -5.89
N PHE A 36 9.49 8.18 -4.72
CA PHE A 36 8.66 9.35 -4.44
C PHE A 36 9.17 10.02 -3.17
N LYS A 37 9.19 11.35 -3.18
CA LYS A 37 9.44 12.18 -2.01
C LYS A 37 8.49 13.36 -2.08
N ASP A 38 7.79 13.64 -0.99
CA ASP A 38 6.85 14.76 -0.95
C ASP A 38 7.54 16.07 -1.35
N GLY A 39 6.96 16.72 -2.36
CA GLY A 39 7.47 17.98 -2.91
C GLY A 39 8.70 17.88 -3.81
N GLN A 40 9.07 16.69 -4.30
CA GLN A 40 10.09 16.49 -5.34
C GLN A 40 9.50 15.94 -6.63
#